data_AF-A0A2I0VAL6-F1
#
_entry.id   AF-A0A2I0VAL6-F1
#
_cell.length_a   1.000
_cell.length_b   1.000
_cell.length_c   1.000
_cell.angle_alpha   90.00
_cell.angle_beta   90.00
_cell.angle_gamma   90.00
#
_symmetry.space_group_name_H-M   'P 1'
#
loop_
_entity.id
_entity.type
_entity.pdbx_description
1 polymer ?
#
loop_
_entity_poly.entity_id
_entity_poly.type
_entity_poly.pdbx_seq_one_letter_code
_entity_poly.pdbx_strand_id
1 'polypeptide(L)'
;MAEKFQCYLYISPLYRVYKALNLDYQIFIKHINPVSVQESKLIVQPIIYEKHWVLLVGKLKEKVWKLYDSLPNPEHKHICHKVVSAI
;
A
#
# COMPACT_ATOMS: atom_id res chain seq x y z
N MET A 1 -13.68 -21.00 12.55
CA MET A 1 -12.30 -20.52 12.73
C MET A 1 -12.13 -19.27 11.88
N ALA A 2 -11.87 -18.11 12.48
CA ALA A 2 -11.46 -16.95 11.69
C ALA A 2 -10.12 -17.30 11.03
N GLU A 3 -10.03 -17.17 9.71
CA GLU A 3 -8.76 -17.34 8.99
C GLU A 3 -7.72 -16.41 9.61
N LYS A 4 -6.63 -16.97 10.17
CA LYS A 4 -5.52 -16.20 10.73
C LYS A 4 -4.81 -15.33 9.69
N PHE A 5 -4.94 -15.68 8.41
CA PHE A 5 -4.30 -14.99 7.29
C PHE A 5 -5.35 -14.69 6.22
N GLN A 6 -5.22 -13.55 5.54
CA GLN A 6 -6.16 -13.12 4.50
C GLN A 6 -5.42 -12.87 3.20
N CYS A 7 -5.97 -13.35 2.08
CA CYS A 7 -5.49 -13.00 0.76
C CYS A 7 -5.67 -11.50 0.49
N TYR A 8 -4.62 -10.88 -0.04
CA TYR A 8 -4.60 -9.49 -0.44
C TYR A 8 -3.91 -9.33 -1.80
N LEU A 9 -4.37 -8.35 -2.57
CA LEU A 9 -3.67 -7.91 -3.76
C LEU A 9 -2.65 -6.85 -3.38
N TYR A 10 -1.42 -7.00 -3.85
CA TYR A 10 -0.36 -6.03 -3.64
C TYR A 10 -0.14 -5.19 -4.91
N ILE A 11 -0.06 -3.87 -4.78
CA ILE A 11 0.33 -2.97 -5.86
C ILE A 11 1.68 -2.36 -5.49
N SER A 12 2.68 -2.57 -6.34
CA SER A 12 4.02 -2.00 -6.13
C SER A 12 3.96 -0.47 -6.00
N PRO A 13 4.75 0.15 -5.12
CA PRO A 13 4.89 1.61 -5.07
C PRO A 13 5.39 2.20 -6.39
N LEU A 14 6.14 1.42 -7.17
CA LEU A 14 6.62 1.82 -8.50
C LEU A 14 5.49 2.01 -9.51
N TYR A 15 4.30 1.45 -9.27
CA TYR A 15 3.12 1.68 -10.12
C TYR A 15 2.87 3.17 -10.33
N ARG A 16 2.90 3.97 -9.25
CA ARG A 16 2.63 5.42 -9.35
C ARG A 16 3.76 6.16 -10.04
N VAL A 17 5.01 5.76 -9.78
CA VAL A 17 6.19 6.36 -10.40
C VAL A 17 6.18 6.13 -11.91
N TYR A 18 6.00 4.88 -12.34
CA TYR A 18 5.97 4.54 -13.76
C TYR A 18 4.78 5.17 -14.47
N LYS A 19 3.60 5.20 -13.81
CA LYS A 19 2.44 5.89 -14.34
C LYS A 19 2.67 7.40 -14.51
N ALA A 20 3.34 8.05 -13.55
CA ALA A 20 3.65 9.48 -13.62
C ALA A 20 4.68 9.80 -14.71
N LEU A 21 5.64 8.90 -14.95
CA LEU A 21 6.65 9.03 -16.00
C LEU A 21 6.17 8.54 -17.37
N ASN A 22 4.91 8.11 -17.50
CA ASN A 22 4.35 7.51 -18.72
C ASN A 22 5.15 6.30 -19.25
N LEU A 23 5.71 5.50 -18.33
CA LEU A 23 6.39 4.23 -18.62
C LEU A 23 5.39 3.07 -18.56
N ASP A 24 5.80 1.87 -19.00
CA ASP A 24 4.96 0.68 -18.87
C ASP A 24 4.76 0.29 -17.39
N TYR A 25 3.60 0.64 -16.85
CA TYR A 25 3.19 0.33 -15.48
C TYR A 25 2.30 -0.92 -15.40
N GLN A 26 1.92 -1.54 -16.52
CA GLN A 26 0.95 -2.64 -16.54
C GLN A 26 1.47 -3.86 -15.79
N ILE A 27 2.79 -4.08 -15.79
CA ILE A 27 3.44 -5.15 -15.04
C ILE A 27 3.09 -5.14 -13.54
N PHE A 28 2.80 -3.96 -12.96
CA PHE A 28 2.47 -3.81 -11.54
C PHE A 28 1.00 -4.08 -11.21
N ILE A 29 0.14 -4.24 -12.22
CA ILE A 29 -1.31 -4.45 -12.04
C ILE A 29 -1.85 -5.62 -12.86
N LYS A 30 -1.02 -6.31 -13.66
CA LYS A 30 -1.44 -7.44 -14.51
C LYS A 30 -2.14 -8.57 -13.75
N HIS A 31 -1.77 -8.76 -12.47
CA HIS A 31 -2.35 -9.77 -11.59
C HIS A 31 -3.69 -9.33 -10.99
N ILE A 32 -4.07 -8.06 -11.13
CA ILE A 32 -5.33 -7.50 -10.63
C ILE A 32 -6.40 -7.67 -11.71
N ASN A 33 -7.06 -8.82 -11.67
CA ASN A 33 -8.16 -9.20 -12.55
C ASN A 33 -9.42 -9.56 -11.73
N PRO A 34 -10.61 -9.71 -12.35
CA PRO A 34 -11.85 -9.97 -11.63
C PRO A 34 -11.78 -11.18 -10.68
N VAL A 35 -11.08 -12.26 -11.08
CA VAL A 35 -10.90 -13.46 -10.25
C VAL A 35 -10.09 -13.13 -9.00
N SER A 36 -8.92 -12.51 -9.17
CA SER A 36 -8.04 -12.12 -8.06
C SER A 36 -8.72 -11.16 -7.07
N VAL A 37 -9.62 -10.30 -7.57
CA VAL A 37 -10.41 -9.35 -6.76
C VAL A 37 -11.49 -10.08 -5.98
N GLN A 38 -12.13 -11.09 -6.56
CA GLN A 38 -13.13 -11.91 -5.85
C GLN A 38 -12.51 -12.76 -4.73
N GLU A 39 -11.30 -13.27 -4.94
CA GLU A 39 -10.57 -14.11 -3.98
C GLU A 39 -9.90 -13.31 -2.86
N SER A 40 -9.69 -12.01 -3.07
CA SER A 40 -9.00 -11.14 -2.11
C SER A 40 -9.99 -10.36 -1.24
N LYS A 41 -9.58 -10.08 0.00
CA LYS A 41 -10.36 -9.20 0.90
C LYS A 41 -9.85 -7.76 0.87
N LEU A 42 -8.57 -7.58 0.52
CA LEU A 42 -7.85 -6.33 0.59
C LEU A 42 -7.07 -6.07 -0.71
N ILE A 43 -6.93 -4.80 -1.06
CA ILE A 43 -5.89 -4.30 -1.95
C ILE A 43 -4.96 -3.43 -1.11
N VAL A 44 -3.66 -3.66 -1.20
CA VAL A 44 -2.64 -2.93 -0.46
C VAL A 44 -1.71 -2.25 -1.46
N GLN A 45 -1.61 -0.94 -1.35
CA GLN A 45 -0.73 -0.12 -2.16
C GLN A 45 0.13 0.77 -1.26
N PRO A 46 1.41 0.41 -1.04
CA PRO A 46 2.38 1.35 -0.51
C PRO A 46 2.58 2.50 -1.50
N ILE A 47 2.70 3.72 -0.97
CA ILE A 47 2.91 4.95 -1.73
C ILE A 47 4.13 5.62 -1.12
N ILE A 48 5.12 5.94 -1.96
CA ILE A 48 6.21 6.85 -1.58
C ILE A 48 5.68 8.25 -1.84
N TYR A 49 5.43 9.01 -0.79
CA TYR A 49 4.98 10.39 -0.84
C TYR A 49 6.09 11.27 -0.27
N GLU A 50 6.71 12.07 -1.13
CA GLU A 50 7.91 12.85 -0.81
C GLU A 50 9.03 12.00 -0.17
N LYS A 51 9.22 12.14 1.15
CA LYS A 51 10.28 11.47 1.92
C LYS A 51 9.76 10.40 2.87
N HIS A 52 8.48 10.02 2.78
CA HIS A 52 7.90 9.00 3.66
C HIS A 52 6.95 8.04 2.94
N TRP A 53 6.62 6.97 3.65
CA TRP A 53 5.70 5.96 3.19
C TRP A 53 4.29 6.22 3.72
N VAL A 54 3.33 6.13 2.82
CA VAL A 54 1.90 6.13 3.11
C VAL A 54 1.32 4.83 2.57
N LEU A 55 0.35 4.24 3.25
CA LEU A 55 -0.29 2.99 2.83
C LEU A 55 -1.74 3.25 2.43
N LEU A 56 -2.07 2.99 1.17
CA LEU A 56 -3.46 2.97 0.71
C LEU A 56 -3.99 1.53 0.78
N VAL A 57 -5.10 1.33 1.47
CA VAL A 57 -5.75 0.02 1.62
C VAL A 57 -7.18 0.10 1.09
N GLY A 58 -7.46 -0.68 0.06
CA GLY A 58 -8.81 -0.93 -0.45
C GLY A 58 -9.42 -2.12 0.27
N LYS A 59 -10.50 -1.90 1.01
CA LYS A 59 -11.26 -2.99 1.65
C LYS A 59 -12.41 -3.40 0.75
N LEU A 60 -12.24 -4.52 0.04
CA LEU A 60 -13.12 -4.88 -1.08
C LEU A 60 -14.56 -5.16 -0.64
N LYS A 61 -14.76 -5.88 0.46
CA LYS A 61 -16.09 -6.18 1.01
C LYS A 61 -16.81 -4.93 1.53
N GLU A 62 -16.07 -4.05 2.20
CA GLU A 62 -16.59 -2.80 2.76
C GLU A 62 -16.77 -1.72 1.67
N LYS A 63 -16.20 -1.92 0.47
CA LYS A 63 -16.20 -0.96 -0.64
C LYS A 63 -15.63 0.41 -0.25
N VAL A 64 -14.64 0.42 0.65
CA VAL A 64 -13.97 1.65 1.12
C VAL A 64 -12.48 1.61 0.83
N TRP A 65 -11.92 2.79 0.59
CA TRP A 65 -10.49 3.03 0.55
C TRP A 65 -10.07 3.79 1.81
N LYS A 66 -8.99 3.35 2.46
CA LYS A 66 -8.42 3.99 3.64
C LYS A 66 -6.95 4.32 3.39
N LEU A 67 -6.58 5.55 3.69
CA LEU A 67 -5.19 6.02 3.68
C LEU A 67 -4.65 5.94 5.11
N TYR A 68 -3.48 5.32 5.27
CA TYR A 68 -2.75 5.25 6.52
C TYR A 68 -1.44 6.00 6.33
N ASP A 69 -1.32 7.13 7.02
CA ASP A 69 -0.09 7.89 7.10
C ASP A 69 0.46 7.79 8.52
N SER A 70 1.72 7.38 8.65
CA SER A 70 2.41 7.35 9.94
C SER A 70 2.76 8.76 10.43
N LEU A 71 2.82 9.74 9.53
CA LEU A 71 3.03 11.15 9.79
C LEU A 71 1.68 11.86 9.78
N PRO A 72 1.01 11.87 10.95
CA PRO A 72 1.01 13.14 11.67
C PRO A 72 1.18 12.98 13.19
N ASN A 73 1.64 11.82 13.71
CA ASN A 73 1.87 11.65 15.14
C ASN A 73 3.24 12.24 15.56
N PRO A 74 3.30 13.27 16.45
CA PRO A 74 4.55 13.80 16.97
C PRO A 74 5.47 12.72 17.58
N GLU A 75 4.87 11.66 18.16
CA GLU A 75 5.62 10.52 18.71
C GLU A 75 6.39 9.75 17.63
N HIS A 76 5.80 9.57 16.45
CA HIS A 76 6.46 8.89 15.34
C HIS A 76 7.61 9.73 14.77
N LYS A 77 7.48 11.08 14.72
CA LYS A 77 8.61 11.98 14.42
C LYS A 77 9.73 11.83 15.45
N HIS A 78 9.40 11.71 16.73
CA HIS A 78 10.38 11.56 17.80
C HIS A 78 11.06 10.18 17.81
N ILE A 79 10.45 9.13 17.29
CA ILE A 79 11.09 7.80 17.22
C ILE A 79 11.82 7.60 15.89
N CYS A 80 11.38 8.27 14.81
CA CYS A 80 11.94 8.09 13.47
C CYS A 80 13.46 8.37 13.42
N HIS A 81 13.95 9.44 14.06
CA HIS A 81 15.39 9.72 14.08
C HIS A 81 16.20 8.61 14.79
N LYS A 82 15.65 8.01 15.86
CA LYS A 82 16.30 6.91 16.60
C LYS A 82 16.37 5.62 15.78
N VAL A 83 15.32 5.31 15.03
CA VAL A 83 15.26 4.12 14.19
C VAL A 83 16.20 4.26 12.98
N VAL A 84 16.23 5.44 12.36
CA VAL A 84 17.11 5.70 11.21
C VAL A 84 18.59 5.75 11.63
N SER A 85 18.92 6.30 12.80
CA SER A 85 20.30 6.32 13.29
C SER A 85 20.84 4.95 13.74
N ALA A 86 19.97 3.94 13.86
CA ALA A 86 20.35 2.59 14.28
C ALA A 86 20.70 1.67 13.09
N ILE A 87 20.58 2.18 11.86
CA ILE A 87 20.97 1.53 10.60
C ILE A 87 22.30 2.14 10.15
#